data_AF-A0A8K0ML04-F1
#
_entry.id   AF-A0A8K0ML04-F1
#
_cell.length_a   1.000
_cell.length_b   1.000
_cell.length_c   1.000
_cell.angle_alpha   90.00
_cell.angle_beta   90.00
_cell.angle_gamma   90.00
#
_symmetry.space_group_name_H-M   'P 1'
#
loop_
_entity.id
_entity.type
_entity.pdbx_description
1 polymer ?
#
loop_
_entity_poly.entity_id
_entity_poly.type
_entity_poly.pdbx_seq_one_letter_code
_entity_poly.pdbx_strand_id
1 'polypeptide(L)'
;MGAGLSQDEASKSEASSEQKQVTNQAEPSQSTPTVKLVHSKPTAVQVRPCTDNEVKPVERTLGKYWVDKNSNNCFMLYSKELSITWVEDQRYWRWVNLKETSNELIEVAELLNVCWLEVSGKFNTSKLSPGTLYEVAFVIMLKDPAYGWQVPVNIKLVFPDGTRQESKVNLMEKVRGQWIKIPAGEFQTPVRKQGEIEFSMMETKGGEWKKGLVVKGVTIQPKSRVSE
;
A
#
# COMPACT_ATOMS: atom_id res chain seq x y z
N MET A 1 45.26 -18.07 28.50
CA MET A 1 45.49 -19.53 28.39
C MET A 1 44.16 -20.18 28.03
N GLY A 2 43.91 -20.90 26.94
CA GLY A 2 44.50 -21.07 25.60
C GLY A 2 43.34 -20.90 24.58
N ALA A 3 43.55 -20.51 23.31
CA ALA A 3 44.11 -21.30 22.19
C ALA A 3 43.48 -22.70 22.11
N GLY A 4 42.84 -23.16 21.04
CA GLY A 4 42.58 -22.70 19.68
C GLY A 4 41.96 -23.88 18.91
N LEU A 5 41.51 -23.67 17.67
CA LEU A 5 41.79 -24.51 16.48
C LEU A 5 40.73 -24.29 15.39
N SER A 6 41.26 -23.88 14.24
CA SER A 6 40.65 -23.78 12.92
C SER A 6 40.49 -25.17 12.29
N GLN A 7 39.60 -25.31 11.30
CA GLN A 7 39.97 -25.99 10.05
C GLN A 7 38.98 -25.68 8.91
N ASP A 8 39.59 -25.21 7.82
CA ASP A 8 39.09 -25.09 6.46
C ASP A 8 38.87 -26.47 5.81
N GLU A 9 37.99 -26.54 4.81
CA GLU A 9 38.07 -27.52 3.72
C GLU A 9 37.57 -26.84 2.44
N ALA A 10 38.47 -26.76 1.46
CA ALA A 10 38.22 -26.36 0.09
C ALA A 10 38.41 -27.58 -0.81
N SER A 11 37.60 -27.74 -1.85
CA SER A 11 37.86 -28.69 -2.94
C SER A 11 37.37 -28.14 -4.28
N LYS A 12 38.34 -28.04 -5.21
CA LYS A 12 38.27 -27.69 -6.63
C LYS A 12 37.61 -28.79 -7.48
N SER A 13 37.07 -28.42 -8.65
CA SER A 13 37.49 -29.04 -9.93
C SER A 13 37.04 -28.23 -11.16
N GLU A 14 38.00 -27.98 -12.04
CA GLU A 14 37.90 -27.44 -13.41
C GLU A 14 37.39 -28.49 -14.42
N ALA A 15 36.83 -28.06 -15.56
CA ALA A 15 37.24 -28.53 -16.89
C ALA A 15 36.57 -27.74 -18.03
N SER A 16 37.38 -27.41 -19.04
CA SER A 16 37.12 -26.67 -20.28
C SER A 16 36.90 -27.63 -21.47
N SER A 17 36.37 -27.11 -22.59
CA SER A 17 36.85 -27.29 -24.00
C SER A 17 35.81 -27.63 -25.10
N GLU A 18 35.66 -26.65 -26.02
CA GLU A 18 35.76 -26.68 -27.51
C GLU A 18 34.86 -27.60 -28.38
N GLN A 19 33.97 -27.01 -29.20
CA GLN A 19 34.08 -26.69 -30.66
C GLN A 19 33.99 -27.88 -31.65
N LYS A 20 33.06 -27.80 -32.62
CA LYS A 20 33.38 -27.75 -34.07
C LYS A 20 32.17 -27.52 -34.99
N GLN A 21 32.43 -26.69 -35.99
CA GLN A 21 31.60 -26.26 -37.12
C GLN A 21 31.99 -27.10 -38.35
N VAL A 22 31.03 -27.53 -39.18
CA VAL A 22 31.31 -28.07 -40.53
C VAL A 22 30.26 -27.57 -41.52
N THR A 23 30.77 -26.87 -42.53
CA THR A 23 30.16 -26.38 -43.76
C THR A 23 30.16 -27.50 -44.83
N ASN A 24 29.25 -27.47 -45.82
CA ASN A 24 29.61 -27.62 -47.24
C ASN A 24 28.41 -27.41 -48.21
N GLN A 25 28.72 -26.66 -49.28
CA GLN A 25 28.02 -26.40 -50.55
C GLN A 25 28.05 -27.67 -51.45
N ALA A 26 27.44 -27.85 -52.64
CA ALA A 26 26.29 -27.37 -53.44
C ALA A 26 26.23 -28.28 -54.72
N GLU A 27 25.01 -28.58 -55.23
CA GLU A 27 24.49 -28.85 -56.63
C GLU A 27 25.33 -29.50 -57.79
N PRO A 28 24.76 -30.07 -58.91
CA PRO A 28 23.58 -29.56 -59.69
C PRO A 28 22.68 -30.50 -60.56
N SER A 29 21.58 -29.89 -61.05
CA SER A 29 20.88 -29.99 -62.37
C SER A 29 19.98 -31.18 -62.79
N GLN A 30 18.75 -30.89 -63.27
CA GLN A 30 18.32 -31.02 -64.70
C GLN A 30 16.85 -30.56 -65.02
N SER A 31 16.76 -29.63 -65.99
CA SER A 31 15.77 -29.20 -67.04
C SER A 31 14.25 -29.54 -67.17
N THR A 32 13.46 -28.44 -67.38
CA THR A 32 12.38 -28.12 -68.40
C THR A 32 10.95 -28.73 -68.36
N PRO A 33 9.89 -28.16 -69.03
CA PRO A 33 9.46 -26.75 -69.21
C PRO A 33 7.93 -26.44 -68.98
N THR A 34 7.64 -25.17 -68.64
CA THR A 34 6.48 -24.25 -68.85
C THR A 34 5.02 -24.71 -69.08
N VAL A 35 4.09 -24.16 -68.26
CA VAL A 35 2.78 -23.61 -68.68
C VAL A 35 2.47 -22.32 -67.88
N LYS A 36 2.10 -21.23 -68.56
CA LYS A 36 1.73 -19.94 -67.94
C LYS A 36 0.25 -19.94 -67.55
N LEU A 37 -0.05 -19.63 -66.28
CA LEU A 37 -1.42 -19.43 -65.79
C LEU A 37 -1.55 -18.02 -65.20
N VAL A 38 -2.35 -17.20 -65.88
CA VAL A 38 -2.66 -15.81 -65.51
C VAL A 38 -3.55 -15.83 -64.27
N HIS A 39 -3.03 -15.33 -63.15
CA HIS A 39 -3.82 -15.11 -61.94
C HIS A 39 -3.79 -13.63 -61.58
N SER A 40 -4.98 -13.05 -61.50
CA SER A 40 -5.25 -11.72 -60.97
C SER A 40 -4.77 -11.62 -59.51
N LYS A 41 -4.10 -10.52 -59.16
CA LYS A 41 -3.68 -10.24 -57.79
C LYS A 41 -4.93 -10.01 -56.92
N PRO A 42 -5.07 -10.67 -55.76
CA PRO A 42 -6.11 -10.32 -54.80
C PRO A 42 -5.76 -8.99 -54.12
N THR A 43 -6.70 -8.06 -54.16
CA THR A 43 -6.66 -6.78 -53.44
C THR A 43 -6.60 -7.04 -51.94
N ALA A 44 -5.55 -6.55 -51.27
CA ALA A 44 -5.45 -6.61 -49.81
C ALA A 44 -6.56 -5.76 -49.19
N VAL A 45 -7.51 -6.41 -48.52
CA VAL A 45 -8.47 -5.75 -47.63
C VAL A 45 -7.68 -5.34 -46.38
N GLN A 46 -7.49 -4.04 -46.17
CA GLN A 46 -7.00 -3.52 -44.89
C GLN A 46 -8.07 -3.77 -43.83
N VAL A 47 -7.85 -4.82 -43.03
CA VAL A 47 -8.55 -5.01 -41.77
C VAL A 47 -8.08 -3.87 -40.86
N ARG A 48 -8.98 -2.96 -40.49
CA ARG A 48 -8.68 -1.91 -39.52
C ARG A 48 -8.38 -2.60 -38.18
N PRO A 49 -7.22 -2.35 -37.54
CA PRO A 49 -6.99 -2.81 -36.18
C PRO A 49 -8.05 -2.16 -35.29
N CYS A 50 -8.80 -2.96 -34.53
CA CYS A 50 -9.59 -2.45 -33.42
C CYS A 50 -8.63 -1.68 -32.50
N THR A 51 -8.86 -0.38 -32.34
CA THR A 51 -8.07 0.42 -31.41
C THR A 51 -8.27 -0.14 -30.02
N ASP A 52 -7.19 -0.58 -29.39
CA ASP A 52 -7.17 -0.89 -27.97
C ASP A 52 -7.79 0.30 -27.22
N ASN A 53 -8.82 0.02 -26.42
CA ASN A 53 -9.30 0.98 -25.44
C ASN A 53 -8.12 1.28 -24.53
N GLU A 54 -7.54 2.46 -24.70
CA GLU A 54 -6.53 3.01 -23.81
C GLU A 54 -7.16 3.13 -22.42
N VAL A 55 -6.93 2.11 -21.58
CA VAL A 55 -7.30 2.18 -20.16
C VAL A 55 -6.44 3.27 -19.57
N LYS A 56 -7.02 4.47 -19.42
CA LYS A 56 -6.37 5.58 -18.73
C LYS A 56 -5.89 5.05 -17.37
N PRO A 57 -4.63 5.33 -16.98
CA PRO A 57 -4.16 4.99 -15.64
C PRO A 57 -5.16 5.57 -14.64
N VAL A 58 -5.74 4.72 -13.80
CA VAL A 58 -6.58 5.18 -12.69
C VAL A 58 -5.70 6.08 -11.85
N GLU A 59 -5.99 7.38 -11.86
CA GLU A 59 -5.31 8.37 -11.05
C GLU A 59 -5.49 7.95 -9.59
N ARG A 60 -4.38 7.56 -8.94
CA ARG A 60 -4.42 6.98 -7.60
C ARG A 60 -4.66 8.10 -6.60
N THR A 61 -5.86 8.14 -6.01
CA THR A 61 -6.19 9.11 -4.97
C THR A 61 -5.42 8.76 -3.69
N LEU A 62 -4.49 9.63 -3.30
CA LEU A 62 -3.64 9.46 -2.10
C LEU A 62 -4.33 9.94 -0.81
N GLY A 63 -5.30 10.84 -0.94
CA GLY A 63 -6.11 11.31 0.16
C GLY A 63 -7.28 12.15 -0.33
N LYS A 64 -8.10 12.62 0.61
CA LYS A 64 -9.24 13.49 0.34
C LYS A 64 -9.12 14.76 1.17
N TYR A 65 -9.39 15.89 0.52
CA TYR A 65 -9.55 17.18 1.15
C TYR A 65 -10.98 17.67 0.96
N TRP A 66 -11.55 18.28 1.99
CA TRP A 66 -12.81 18.99 1.89
C TRP A 66 -12.88 20.07 2.98
N VAL A 67 -13.88 20.93 2.87
CA VAL A 67 -14.16 21.97 3.86
C VAL A 67 -15.46 21.61 4.57
N ASP A 68 -15.49 21.68 5.90
CA ASP A 68 -16.72 21.44 6.66
C ASP A 68 -17.71 22.62 6.55
N LYS A 69 -18.89 22.45 7.14
CA LYS A 69 -19.92 23.48 7.20
C LYS A 69 -19.49 24.78 7.92
N ASN A 70 -18.43 24.73 8.73
CA ASN A 70 -17.90 25.85 9.49
C ASN A 70 -16.66 26.47 8.79
N SER A 71 -16.44 26.16 7.51
CA SER A 71 -15.29 26.62 6.73
C SER A 71 -13.92 26.15 7.26
N ASN A 72 -13.89 25.01 7.97
CA ASN A 72 -12.65 24.40 8.44
C ASN A 72 -12.14 23.32 7.48
N ASN A 73 -10.83 23.28 7.29
CA ASN A 73 -10.17 22.29 6.45
C ASN A 73 -10.26 20.89 7.06
N CYS A 74 -10.59 19.89 6.26
CA CYS A 74 -10.68 18.49 6.67
C CYS A 74 -9.86 17.61 5.73
N PHE A 75 -9.27 16.55 6.29
CA PHE A 75 -8.41 15.64 5.55
C PHE A 75 -8.73 14.17 5.84
N MET A 76 -8.52 13.34 4.83
CA MET A 76 -8.39 11.90 4.92
C MET A 76 -7.08 11.53 4.22
N LEU A 77 -6.13 10.97 4.95
CA LEU A 77 -4.95 10.34 4.37
C LEU A 77 -5.27 8.88 4.14
N TYR A 78 -5.28 8.40 2.89
CA TYR A 78 -5.54 6.99 2.64
C TYR A 78 -4.33 6.13 3.01
N SER A 79 -4.54 4.83 3.15
CA SER A 79 -3.48 3.90 3.55
C SER A 79 -2.23 3.91 2.66
N LYS A 80 -2.32 4.38 1.41
CA LYS A 80 -1.18 4.61 0.52
C LYS A 80 -0.24 5.75 0.96
N GLU A 81 -0.75 6.71 1.73
CA GLU A 81 0.05 7.80 2.32
C GLU A 81 0.63 7.42 3.69
N LEU A 82 0.30 6.22 4.21
CA LEU A 82 0.77 5.76 5.51
C LEU A 82 2.02 4.90 5.35
N SER A 83 2.89 4.96 6.35
CA SER A 83 3.97 4.01 6.51
C SER A 83 3.42 2.77 7.20
N ILE A 84 3.39 1.65 6.49
CA ILE A 84 2.91 0.36 6.99
C ILE A 84 4.05 -0.65 6.84
N THR A 85 4.48 -1.24 7.94
CA THR A 85 5.57 -2.21 7.93
C THR A 85 5.20 -3.44 7.11
N TRP A 86 6.08 -3.79 6.16
CA TRP A 86 5.93 -4.89 5.20
C TRP A 86 4.75 -4.79 4.22
N VAL A 87 4.18 -3.60 4.01
CA VAL A 87 2.99 -3.44 3.14
C VAL A 87 3.19 -3.84 1.68
N GLU A 88 4.43 -3.75 1.18
CA GLU A 88 4.79 -4.17 -0.18
C GLU A 88 4.95 -5.69 -0.32
N ASP A 89 5.00 -6.42 0.79
CA ASP A 89 5.08 -7.87 0.79
C ASP A 89 3.68 -8.49 0.77
N GLN A 90 3.33 -9.06 -0.38
CA GLN A 90 2.03 -9.68 -0.63
C GLN A 90 1.74 -10.91 0.24
N ARG A 91 2.73 -11.43 0.97
CA ARG A 91 2.52 -12.50 1.96
C ARG A 91 1.85 -11.96 3.23
N TYR A 92 2.06 -10.68 3.53
CA TYR A 92 1.65 -10.05 4.78
C TYR A 92 0.49 -9.08 4.59
N TRP A 93 0.47 -8.35 3.47
CA TRP A 93 -0.54 -7.35 3.15
C TRP A 93 -1.04 -7.50 1.73
N ARG A 94 -2.23 -6.97 1.43
CA ARG A 94 -2.64 -6.73 0.05
C ARG A 94 -3.39 -5.42 -0.08
N TRP A 95 -3.36 -4.85 -1.27
CA TRP A 95 -4.18 -3.70 -1.65
C TRP A 95 -5.54 -4.18 -2.15
N VAL A 96 -6.60 -3.57 -1.63
CA VAL A 96 -7.99 -3.86 -2.02
C VAL A 96 -8.63 -2.58 -2.53
N ASN A 97 -9.32 -2.66 -3.67
CA ASN A 97 -10.09 -1.55 -4.20
C ASN A 97 -11.40 -1.39 -3.43
N LEU A 98 -11.59 -0.24 -2.79
CA LEU A 98 -12.83 0.17 -2.16
C LEU A 98 -13.49 1.24 -3.03
N LYS A 99 -14.76 1.04 -3.37
CA LYS A 99 -15.56 2.06 -4.06
C LYS A 99 -16.06 3.10 -3.04
N GLU A 100 -15.64 4.34 -3.19
CA GLU A 100 -16.16 5.45 -2.41
C GLU A 100 -17.45 6.02 -3.04
N THR A 101 -18.21 6.81 -2.27
CA THR A 101 -19.46 7.45 -2.68
C THR A 101 -19.34 8.31 -3.95
N SER A 102 -18.14 8.83 -4.25
CA SER A 102 -17.83 9.61 -5.46
C SER A 102 -17.64 8.76 -6.73
N ASN A 103 -17.88 7.45 -6.69
CA ASN A 103 -17.48 6.48 -7.72
C ASN A 103 -15.96 6.34 -7.93
N GLU A 104 -15.15 7.00 -7.11
CA GLU A 104 -13.70 6.82 -7.09
C GLU A 104 -13.34 5.49 -6.41
N LEU A 105 -12.36 4.80 -6.99
CA LEU A 105 -11.77 3.61 -6.37
C LEU A 105 -10.56 4.05 -5.56
N ILE A 106 -10.55 3.71 -4.28
CA ILE A 106 -9.41 3.92 -3.39
C ILE A 106 -8.78 2.58 -3.02
N GLU A 107 -7.47 2.55 -2.92
CA GLU A 107 -6.76 1.36 -2.44
C GLU A 107 -6.66 1.40 -0.91
N VAL A 108 -7.12 0.34 -0.26
CA VAL A 108 -7.02 0.13 1.19
C VAL A 108 -6.11 -1.05 1.50
N ALA A 109 -5.36 -0.99 2.60
CA ALA A 109 -4.44 -2.05 3.00
C ALA A 109 -5.18 -3.11 3.85
N GLU A 110 -5.23 -4.35 3.38
CA GLU A 110 -5.77 -5.50 4.12
C GLU A 110 -4.63 -6.39 4.63
N LEU A 111 -4.63 -6.62 5.95
CA LEU A 111 -3.67 -7.46 6.64
C LEU A 111 -4.01 -8.94 6.47
N LEU A 112 -3.10 -9.68 5.84
CA LEU A 112 -3.21 -11.10 5.63
C LEU A 112 -2.69 -11.90 6.83
N ASN A 113 -1.47 -11.59 7.30
CA ASN A 113 -0.92 -12.19 8.52
C ASN A 113 0.38 -11.48 8.97
N VAL A 114 0.48 -10.96 10.20
CA VAL A 114 1.76 -10.47 10.77
C VAL A 114 1.84 -10.70 12.28
N CYS A 115 3.03 -10.89 12.84
CA CYS A 115 3.24 -10.84 14.30
C CYS A 115 3.62 -9.44 14.81
N TRP A 116 4.20 -8.59 13.95
CA TRP A 116 4.56 -7.20 14.23
C TRP A 116 3.65 -6.26 13.45
N LEU A 117 2.79 -5.50 14.15
CA LEU A 117 1.96 -4.48 13.53
C LEU A 117 2.55 -3.10 13.81
N GLU A 118 2.79 -2.35 12.74
CA GLU A 118 3.21 -0.96 12.82
C GLU A 118 2.65 -0.19 11.63
N VAL A 119 1.72 0.71 11.93
CA VAL A 119 1.12 1.66 10.99
C VAL A 119 1.37 3.05 11.54
N SER A 120 1.96 3.93 10.75
CA SER A 120 2.23 5.31 11.15
C SER A 120 2.04 6.29 10.00
N GLY A 121 1.95 7.56 10.34
CA GLY A 121 1.92 8.64 9.36
C GLY A 121 2.20 9.97 10.02
N LYS A 122 2.40 10.97 9.17
CA LYS A 122 2.70 12.32 9.59
C LYS A 122 1.78 13.31 8.89
N PHE A 123 1.56 14.45 9.51
CA PHE A 123 0.75 15.50 8.92
C PHE A 123 1.22 16.89 9.31
N ASN A 124 1.36 17.76 8.33
CA ASN A 124 1.71 19.16 8.57
C ASN A 124 0.47 19.96 9.00
N THR A 125 0.49 20.45 10.24
CA THR A 125 -0.63 21.18 10.84
C THR A 125 -0.86 22.57 10.22
N SER A 126 0.08 23.08 9.41
CA SER A 126 -0.12 24.33 8.65
C SER A 126 -1.29 24.28 7.68
N LYS A 127 -1.68 23.06 7.25
CA LYS A 127 -2.82 22.82 6.37
C LYS A 127 -4.17 22.90 7.09
N LEU A 128 -4.18 22.91 8.43
CA LEU A 128 -5.39 22.95 9.24
C LEU A 128 -5.85 24.39 9.50
N SER A 129 -7.14 24.56 9.73
CA SER A 129 -7.69 25.86 10.11
C SER A 129 -7.19 26.26 11.50
N PRO A 130 -6.67 27.48 11.70
CA PRO A 130 -6.09 27.91 12.97
C PRO A 130 -7.15 28.14 14.05
N GLY A 131 -6.81 27.86 15.32
CA GLY A 131 -7.71 28.06 16.46
C GLY A 131 -8.86 27.05 16.56
N THR A 132 -8.84 25.99 15.75
CA THR A 132 -9.89 24.97 15.69
C THR A 132 -9.46 23.72 16.46
N LEU A 133 -10.40 23.10 17.20
CA LEU A 133 -10.16 21.80 17.84
C LEU A 133 -10.28 20.70 16.78
N TYR A 134 -9.24 19.90 16.61
CA TYR A 134 -9.19 18.78 15.68
C TYR A 134 -9.12 17.44 16.41
N GLU A 135 -9.71 16.42 15.81
CA GLU A 135 -9.54 15.01 16.13
C GLU A 135 -8.74 14.32 15.03
N VAL A 136 -7.77 13.50 15.43
CA VAL A 136 -7.03 12.57 14.55
C VAL A 136 -7.52 11.17 14.87
N ALA A 137 -7.97 10.42 13.88
CA ALA A 137 -8.49 9.07 14.08
C ALA A 137 -8.14 8.13 12.91
N PHE A 138 -7.74 6.90 13.25
CA PHE A 138 -7.61 5.82 12.28
C PHE A 138 -9.00 5.33 11.86
N VAL A 139 -9.19 5.11 10.56
CA VAL A 139 -10.40 4.49 10.01
C VAL A 139 -10.05 3.08 9.57
N ILE A 140 -10.56 2.11 10.33
CA ILE A 140 -10.23 0.69 10.16
C ILE A 140 -11.48 -0.16 10.11
N MET A 141 -11.34 -1.39 9.65
CA MET A 141 -12.36 -2.43 9.70
C MET A 141 -11.71 -3.73 10.12
N LEU A 142 -12.44 -4.54 10.90
CA LEU A 142 -12.03 -5.90 11.23
C LEU A 142 -12.90 -6.89 10.45
N LYS A 143 -12.34 -7.58 9.45
CA LYS A 143 -13.01 -8.56 8.58
C LYS A 143 -12.81 -9.98 9.07
N ASP A 144 -13.84 -10.81 8.91
CA ASP A 144 -13.71 -12.24 9.18
C ASP A 144 -12.92 -12.98 8.10
N PRO A 145 -12.06 -13.95 8.46
CA PRO A 145 -11.66 -14.25 9.84
C PRO A 145 -10.68 -13.21 10.41
N ALA A 146 -10.94 -12.73 11.62
CA ALA A 146 -10.03 -11.87 12.38
C ALA A 146 -9.60 -12.52 13.70
N TYR A 147 -8.28 -12.61 13.90
CA TYR A 147 -7.63 -13.21 15.07
C TYR A 147 -6.30 -12.50 15.39
N GLY A 148 -5.72 -12.79 16.56
CA GLY A 148 -4.45 -12.22 17.02
C GLY A 148 -4.56 -10.86 17.71
N TRP A 149 -5.79 -10.42 18.01
CA TRP A 149 -6.10 -9.09 18.55
C TRP A 149 -6.38 -9.07 20.05
N GLN A 150 -6.00 -10.12 20.78
CA GLN A 150 -6.18 -10.24 22.23
C GLN A 150 -5.28 -9.27 22.98
N VAL A 151 -4.11 -8.95 22.41
CA VAL A 151 -3.24 -7.90 22.92
C VAL A 151 -3.74 -6.56 22.37
N PRO A 152 -4.07 -5.58 23.24
CA PRO A 152 -4.52 -4.28 22.81
C PRO A 152 -3.49 -3.57 21.91
N VAL A 153 -3.98 -2.95 20.84
CA VAL A 153 -3.15 -2.10 19.98
C VAL A 153 -2.89 -0.78 20.69
N ASN A 154 -1.67 -0.27 20.57
CA ASN A 154 -1.27 1.02 21.10
C ASN A 154 -1.47 2.10 20.04
N ILE A 155 -2.33 3.07 20.34
CA ILE A 155 -2.60 4.23 19.49
C ILE A 155 -1.90 5.44 20.09
N LYS A 156 -1.17 6.19 19.27
CA LYS A 156 -0.39 7.35 19.72
C LYS A 156 -0.55 8.52 18.75
N LEU A 157 -0.56 9.72 19.31
CA LEU A 157 -0.42 11.00 18.63
C LEU A 157 0.72 11.79 19.29
N VAL A 158 1.71 12.20 18.52
CA VAL A 158 2.88 12.97 18.95
C VAL A 158 2.82 14.36 18.32
N PHE A 159 3.06 15.39 19.12
CA PHE A 159 3.03 16.78 18.71
C PHE A 159 4.44 17.31 18.39
N PRO A 160 4.55 18.44 17.66
CA PRO A 160 5.84 19.03 17.30
C PRO A 160 6.75 19.39 18.49
N ASP A 161 6.17 19.60 19.68
CA ASP A 161 6.90 19.90 20.92
C ASP A 161 7.36 18.63 21.69
N GLY A 162 7.10 17.45 21.12
CA GLY A 162 7.45 16.15 21.71
C GLY A 162 6.43 15.63 22.75
N THR A 163 5.40 16.41 23.08
CA THR A 163 4.29 15.91 23.89
C THR A 163 3.49 14.87 23.13
N ARG A 164 2.80 13.97 23.85
CA ARG A 164 2.07 12.86 23.22
C ARG A 164 0.78 12.51 23.94
N GLN A 165 -0.20 12.03 23.18
CA GLN A 165 -1.36 11.30 23.67
C GLN A 165 -1.21 9.83 23.28
N GLU A 166 -1.57 8.92 24.18
CA GLU A 166 -1.41 7.48 23.97
C GLU A 166 -2.56 6.73 24.64
N SER A 167 -3.11 5.72 23.96
CA SER A 167 -4.17 4.87 24.48
C SER A 167 -4.00 3.43 23.98
N LYS A 168 -4.53 2.48 24.74
CA LYS A 168 -4.59 1.07 24.35
C LYS A 168 -6.02 0.70 23.96
N VAL A 169 -6.17 0.05 22.81
CA VAL A 169 -7.47 -0.31 22.25
C VAL A 169 -7.53 -1.81 22.03
N ASN A 170 -8.50 -2.47 22.67
CA ASN A 170 -8.81 -3.86 22.37
C ASN A 170 -9.67 -3.92 21.10
N LEU A 171 -9.11 -4.45 19.99
CA LEU A 171 -9.85 -4.56 18.73
C LEU A 171 -10.89 -5.69 18.75
N MET A 172 -10.78 -6.66 19.67
CA MET A 172 -11.77 -7.73 19.81
C MET A 172 -13.11 -7.23 20.35
N GLU A 173 -13.13 -6.09 21.02
CA GLU A 173 -14.35 -5.44 21.54
C GLU A 173 -15.06 -4.56 20.49
N LYS A 174 -14.47 -4.43 19.28
CA LYS A 174 -15.03 -3.60 18.22
C LYS A 174 -15.91 -4.41 17.28
N VAL A 175 -16.91 -3.74 16.71
CA VAL A 175 -17.79 -4.34 15.71
C VAL A 175 -17.01 -4.77 14.47
N ARG A 176 -17.29 -5.99 13.99
CA ARG A 176 -16.67 -6.56 12.79
C ARG A 176 -17.44 -6.17 11.53
N GLY A 177 -16.77 -6.20 10.39
CA GLY A 177 -17.34 -5.92 9.08
C GLY A 177 -17.79 -4.47 8.84
N GLN A 178 -17.52 -3.57 9.78
CA GLN A 178 -17.88 -2.14 9.67
C GLN A 178 -16.65 -1.25 9.80
N TRP A 179 -16.68 -0.12 9.10
CA TRP A 179 -15.69 0.93 9.28
C TRP A 179 -15.90 1.62 10.61
N ILE A 180 -14.87 1.61 11.46
CA ILE A 180 -14.86 2.25 12.77
C ILE A 180 -13.76 3.31 12.83
N LYS A 181 -14.00 4.36 13.60
CA LYS A 181 -12.98 5.35 13.96
C LYS A 181 -12.31 4.94 15.27
N ILE A 182 -10.98 4.91 15.27
CA ILE A 182 -10.17 4.74 16.47
C ILE A 182 -9.41 6.05 16.70
N PRO A 183 -9.84 6.89 17.67
CA PRO A 183 -9.18 8.15 17.96
C PRO A 183 -7.73 7.95 18.39
N ALA A 184 -6.82 8.70 17.79
CA ALA A 184 -5.43 8.80 18.22
C ALA A 184 -5.21 9.96 19.20
N GLY A 185 -6.02 11.00 19.09
CA GLY A 185 -6.01 12.13 20.01
C GLY A 185 -6.65 13.37 19.42
N GLU A 186 -6.62 14.43 20.23
CA GLU A 186 -7.28 15.69 19.94
C GLU A 186 -6.33 16.84 20.22
N PHE A 187 -6.40 17.91 19.45
CA PHE A 187 -5.59 19.09 19.74
C PHE A 187 -6.22 20.35 19.16
N GLN A 188 -5.96 21.47 19.83
CA GLN A 188 -6.30 22.77 19.28
C GLN A 188 -5.17 23.25 18.38
N THR A 189 -5.51 23.63 17.14
CA THR A 189 -4.52 24.11 16.19
C THR A 189 -3.92 25.44 16.68
N PRO A 190 -2.60 25.52 16.84
CA PRO A 190 -1.95 26.74 17.29
C PRO A 190 -2.00 27.80 16.20
N VAL A 191 -2.29 29.06 16.59
CA VAL A 191 -2.39 30.19 15.65
C VAL A 191 -1.02 30.54 15.03
N ARG A 192 0.09 30.23 15.72
CA ARG A 192 1.46 30.63 15.31
C ARG A 192 2.51 29.53 15.31
N LYS A 193 2.29 28.40 15.99
CA LYS A 193 3.28 27.31 16.14
C LYS A 193 2.90 26.12 15.28
N GLN A 194 3.09 26.24 13.97
CA GLN A 194 2.84 25.13 13.05
C GLN A 194 3.97 24.10 13.13
N GLY A 195 3.65 22.83 12.86
CA GLY A 195 4.64 21.77 12.81
C GLY A 195 4.05 20.47 12.27
N GLU A 196 4.80 19.39 12.40
CA GLU A 196 4.36 18.07 11.98
C GLU A 196 3.88 17.27 13.19
N ILE A 197 2.64 16.76 13.11
CA ILE A 197 2.15 15.74 14.04
C ILE A 197 2.49 14.36 13.48
N GLU A 198 2.74 13.42 14.37
CA GLU A 198 2.93 12.01 14.03
C GLU A 198 1.87 11.16 14.72
N PHE A 199 1.28 10.22 14.01
CA PHE A 199 0.29 9.30 14.57
C PHE A 199 0.67 7.86 14.26
N SER A 200 0.39 6.95 15.19
CA SER A 200 0.73 5.54 15.01
C SER A 200 -0.27 4.60 15.68
N MET A 201 -0.45 3.42 15.08
CA MET A 201 -1.15 2.26 15.63
C MET A 201 -0.18 1.08 15.60
N MET A 202 0.20 0.58 16.78
CA MET A 202 1.26 -0.42 16.93
C MET A 202 0.87 -1.57 17.86
N GLU A 203 1.28 -2.78 17.52
CA GLU A 203 1.30 -3.94 18.41
C GLU A 203 2.52 -4.80 18.04
N THR A 204 3.57 -4.70 18.84
CA THR A 204 4.88 -5.33 18.57
C THR A 204 5.36 -6.22 19.71
N LYS A 205 4.59 -6.35 20.79
CA LYS A 205 5.01 -7.01 22.04
C LYS A 205 4.31 -8.33 22.28
N GLY A 206 3.12 -8.52 21.69
CA GLY A 206 2.31 -9.71 21.90
C GLY A 206 2.86 -10.96 21.22
N GLY A 207 3.59 -10.81 20.12
CA GLY A 207 4.13 -11.94 19.33
C GLY A 207 3.08 -12.77 18.57
N GLU A 208 1.79 -12.61 18.90
CA GLU A 208 0.68 -13.28 18.24
C GLU A 208 0.55 -12.88 16.77
N TRP A 209 0.35 -13.87 15.91
CA TRP A 209 0.02 -13.65 14.50
C TRP A 209 -1.40 -13.08 14.35
N LYS A 210 -1.54 -12.03 13.54
CA LYS A 210 -2.76 -11.24 13.42
C LYS A 210 -3.26 -11.17 12.00
N LYS A 211 -4.57 -11.22 11.82
CA LYS A 211 -5.24 -11.18 10.52
C LYS A 211 -6.53 -10.39 10.54
N GLY A 212 -6.93 -9.89 9.38
CA GLY A 212 -8.30 -9.40 9.12
C GLY A 212 -8.48 -7.91 9.37
N LEU A 213 -7.43 -7.20 9.77
CA LEU A 213 -7.45 -5.73 9.83
C LEU A 213 -7.43 -5.16 8.41
N VAL A 214 -8.31 -4.21 8.13
CA VAL A 214 -8.26 -3.36 6.94
C VAL A 214 -8.09 -1.92 7.38
N VAL A 215 -7.10 -1.23 6.81
CA VAL A 215 -6.81 0.17 7.09
C VAL A 215 -7.28 0.99 5.89
N LYS A 216 -8.31 1.82 6.08
CA LYS A 216 -8.70 2.80 5.07
C LYS A 216 -7.72 3.98 5.07
N GLY A 217 -7.37 4.47 6.25
CA GLY A 217 -6.58 5.68 6.37
C GLY A 217 -6.70 6.36 7.74
N VAL A 218 -6.38 7.65 7.77
CA VAL A 218 -6.48 8.52 8.94
C VAL A 218 -7.28 9.77 8.59
N THR A 219 -8.30 10.08 9.40
CA THR A 219 -9.05 11.32 9.31
C THR A 219 -8.47 12.38 10.24
N ILE A 220 -8.39 13.60 9.76
CA ILE A 220 -8.05 14.80 10.54
C ILE A 220 -9.17 15.81 10.30
N GLN A 221 -10.05 15.96 11.30
CA GLN A 221 -11.30 16.70 11.15
C GLN A 221 -11.55 17.57 12.38
N PRO A 222 -12.22 18.73 12.23
CA PRO A 222 -12.70 19.52 13.34
C PRO A 222 -13.60 18.68 14.25
N LYS A 223 -13.38 18.78 15.55
CA LYS A 223 -14.23 18.17 16.56
C LYS A 223 -15.21 19.22 17.07
N SER A 224 -16.50 18.92 16.96
CA SER A 224 -17.53 19.74 17.59
C SER A 224 -17.29 19.76 19.10
N ARG A 225 -17.20 20.95 19.69
CA ARG A 225 -17.34 21.08 21.15
C ARG A 225 -18.79 20.70 21.45
N VAL A 226 -18.99 19.65 22.24
CA VAL A 226 -20.30 19.42 22.83
C VAL A 226 -20.50 20.60 23.78
N SER A 227 -21.42 21.50 23.46
CA SER A 227 -21.90 22.48 24.41
C SER A 227 -22.65 21.70 25.49
N GLU A 228 -22.06 21.62 26.67
CA GLU A 228 -22.73 21.15 27.91
C GLU A 228 -23.91 22.04 28.27
#